data_AF-A0A1F3KNG2-F1
#
_entry.id   AF-A0A1F3KNG2-F1
#
_cell.length_a   1.000
_cell.length_b   1.000
_cell.length_c   1.000
_cell.angle_alpha   90.00
_cell.angle_beta   90.00
_cell.angle_gamma   90.00
#
_symmetry.space_group_name_H-M   'P 1'
#
loop_
_entity.id
_entity.type
_entity.pdbx_description
1 polymer ?
#
loop_
_entity_poly.entity_id
_entity_poly.type
_entity_poly.pdbx_seq_one_letter_code
_entity_poly.pdbx_strand_id
1 'polypeptide(L)'
;MKRNFVFFALLFTAVYFSFGFVCFKKIDFKEHSNTEGVKLFYNWSEIKGKKDKPSKGLQLMLMIENTNDYPINVNFELAMHVDHVVKSKTGIIKKCIKPKKKIKGKAKGLAFIIDEISMDDVSNGKVELQFTEIEVKKTSKCK
;
A
#
# COMPACT_ATOMS: atom_id res chain seq x y z
N MET A 1 27.72 -42.30 28.74
CA MET A 1 26.73 -41.94 27.70
C MET A 1 25.87 -40.71 28.01
N LYS A 2 25.45 -40.45 29.27
CA LYS A 2 24.56 -39.30 29.60
C LYS A 2 25.13 -37.90 29.33
N ARG A 3 26.46 -37.72 29.37
CA ARG A 3 27.11 -36.39 29.23
C ARG A 3 27.12 -35.84 27.80
N ASN A 4 27.16 -36.72 26.78
CA ASN A 4 27.14 -36.29 25.37
C ASN A 4 25.72 -35.90 24.92
N PHE A 5 24.68 -36.53 25.48
CA PHE A 5 23.29 -36.24 25.12
C PHE A 5 22.85 -34.82 25.53
N VAL A 6 23.33 -34.33 26.67
CA VAL A 6 23.06 -32.97 27.15
C VAL A 6 23.69 -31.92 26.24
N PHE A 7 24.90 -32.16 25.75
CA PHE A 7 25.58 -31.26 24.81
C PHE A 7 24.85 -31.17 23.46
N PHE A 8 24.35 -32.30 22.94
CA PHE A 8 23.57 -32.29 21.71
C PHE A 8 22.22 -31.57 21.88
N ALA A 9 21.52 -31.75 23.01
CA ALA A 9 20.27 -31.05 23.29
C ALA A 9 20.42 -29.51 23.42
N LEU A 10 21.55 -29.05 23.99
CA LEU A 10 21.87 -27.62 24.07
C LEU A 10 22.24 -27.01 22.71
N LEU A 11 22.89 -27.77 21.83
CA LEU A 11 23.20 -27.33 20.46
C LEU A 11 21.92 -27.20 19.60
N PHE A 12 20.99 -28.14 19.70
CA PHE A 12 19.73 -28.07 18.95
C PHE A 12 18.84 -26.90 19.40
N THR A 13 18.82 -26.56 20.68
CA THR A 13 18.07 -25.40 21.20
C THR A 13 18.71 -24.06 20.80
N ALA A 14 20.04 -23.97 20.78
CA ALA A 14 20.75 -22.78 20.30
C ALA A 14 20.52 -22.52 18.80
N VAL A 15 20.51 -23.57 17.97
CA VAL A 15 20.23 -23.45 16.53
C VAL A 15 18.78 -23.01 16.30
N TYR A 16 17.81 -23.53 17.05
CA TYR A 16 16.40 -23.13 16.94
C TYR A 16 16.16 -21.66 17.29
N PHE A 17 16.93 -21.11 18.24
CA PHE A 17 16.82 -19.69 18.62
C PHE A 17 17.41 -18.73 17.57
N SER A 18 18.36 -19.19 16.76
CA SER A 18 19.04 -18.38 15.75
C SER A 18 18.25 -18.19 14.43
N PHE A 19 17.21 -18.99 14.17
CA PHE A 19 16.42 -18.93 12.93
C PHE A 19 15.15 -18.05 13.00
N GLY A 20 14.89 -17.37 14.12
CA GLY A 20 13.55 -16.84 14.42
C GLY A 20 13.19 -15.43 13.93
N PHE A 21 14.12 -14.62 13.41
CA PHE A 21 13.83 -13.22 13.07
C PHE A 21 13.83 -12.94 11.57
N VAL A 22 12.86 -13.51 10.86
CA VAL A 22 12.47 -12.98 9.55
C VAL A 22 11.74 -11.65 9.79
N CYS A 23 12.48 -10.56 9.73
CA CYS A 23 11.92 -9.21 9.86
C CYS A 23 11.17 -8.86 8.55
N PHE A 24 9.89 -9.23 8.46
CA PHE A 24 9.03 -8.79 7.37
C PHE A 24 8.89 -7.26 7.45
N LYS A 25 9.59 -6.53 6.57
CA LYS A 25 9.46 -5.08 6.45
C LYS A 25 7.99 -4.74 6.20
N LYS A 26 7.35 -4.09 7.17
CA LYS A 26 5.96 -3.62 7.03
C LYS A 26 5.93 -2.57 5.92
N ILE A 27 5.04 -2.76 4.95
CA ILE A 27 4.72 -1.71 3.98
C ILE A 27 4.02 -0.61 4.75
N ASP A 28 4.66 0.55 4.87
CA ASP A 28 4.13 1.68 5.62
C ASP A 28 3.21 2.51 4.73
N PHE A 29 1.95 2.62 5.10
CA PHE A 29 0.94 3.36 4.36
C PHE A 29 0.64 4.64 5.12
N LYS A 30 0.79 5.79 4.46
CA LYS A 30 0.45 7.09 5.02
C LYS A 30 -1.05 7.33 4.85
N GLU A 31 -1.74 7.75 5.92
CA GLU A 31 -3.12 8.23 5.84
C GLU A 31 -3.12 9.57 5.10
N HIS A 32 -3.98 9.73 4.10
CA HIS A 32 -4.16 10.97 3.36
C HIS A 32 -5.39 11.73 3.83
N SER A 33 -6.53 11.04 3.93
CA SER A 33 -7.79 11.66 4.33
C SER A 33 -8.75 10.66 4.98
N ASN A 34 -9.72 11.20 5.72
CA ASN A 34 -10.80 10.47 6.36
C ASN A 34 -12.11 11.26 6.21
N THR A 35 -13.02 10.75 5.39
CA THR A 35 -14.29 11.42 5.06
C THR A 35 -15.42 10.40 5.05
N GLU A 36 -16.52 10.66 5.74
CA GLU A 36 -17.74 9.82 5.75
C GLU A 36 -17.48 8.33 6.06
N GLY A 37 -16.54 8.08 6.98
CA GLY A 37 -16.13 6.72 7.37
C GLY A 37 -15.34 5.99 6.28
N VAL A 38 -14.68 6.74 5.40
CA VAL A 38 -13.74 6.23 4.39
C VAL A 38 -12.37 6.83 4.66
N LYS A 39 -11.39 5.95 4.90
CA LYS A 39 -10.00 6.35 5.01
C LYS A 39 -9.24 6.01 3.74
N LEU A 40 -8.51 6.99 3.22
CA LEU A 40 -7.63 6.84 2.08
C LEU A 40 -6.18 6.83 2.55
N PHE A 41 -5.44 5.82 2.11
CA PHE A 41 -4.03 5.66 2.39
C PHE A 41 -3.24 5.47 1.11
N TYR A 42 -1.97 5.85 1.15
CA TYR A 42 -1.06 5.65 0.03
C TYR A 42 0.33 5.18 0.50
N ASN A 43 1.03 4.52 -0.40
CA ASN A 43 2.44 4.19 -0.25
C ASN A 43 3.16 4.30 -1.59
N TRP A 44 4.43 4.71 -1.54
CA TRP A 44 5.35 4.74 -2.67
C TRP A 44 6.32 3.58 -2.58
N SER A 45 6.61 2.96 -3.71
CA SER A 45 7.66 1.94 -3.79
C SER A 45 8.32 1.95 -5.15
N GLU A 46 9.63 1.76 -5.17
CA GLU A 46 10.35 1.51 -6.40
C GLU A 46 9.95 0.16 -6.99
N ILE A 47 9.65 0.15 -8.29
CA ILE A 47 9.52 -1.10 -9.02
C ILE A 47 10.95 -1.56 -9.26
N LYS A 48 11.25 -2.81 -8.87
CA LYS A 48 12.54 -3.43 -9.19
C LYS A 48 12.46 -4.11 -10.53
N GLY A 49 13.46 -3.83 -11.36
CA GLY A 49 13.59 -4.40 -12.68
C GLY A 49 13.90 -5.88 -12.63
N LYS A 50 13.78 -6.56 -13.77
CA LYS A 50 14.56 -7.79 -13.96
C LYS A 50 16.03 -7.40 -14.05
N LYS A 51 16.96 -8.31 -13.72
CA LYS A 51 18.42 -8.07 -13.76
C LYS A 51 18.89 -7.38 -15.05
N ASP A 52 18.20 -7.64 -16.17
CA ASP A 52 18.58 -7.18 -17.51
C ASP A 52 17.78 -5.96 -17.99
N LYS A 53 16.81 -5.48 -17.19
CA LYS A 53 16.03 -4.26 -17.46
C LYS A 53 15.79 -3.55 -16.13
N PRO A 54 16.62 -2.56 -15.75
CA PRO A 54 16.36 -1.78 -14.55
C PRO A 54 15.00 -1.10 -14.76
N SER A 55 13.97 -1.50 -14.03
CA SER A 55 12.72 -0.74 -14.07
C SER A 55 12.97 0.57 -13.36
N LYS A 56 12.77 1.66 -14.09
CA LYS A 56 12.94 3.04 -13.62
C LYS A 56 11.58 3.66 -13.26
N GLY A 57 10.68 2.86 -12.71
CA GLY A 57 9.32 3.31 -12.40
C GLY A 57 9.09 3.35 -10.91
N LEU A 58 8.43 4.41 -10.45
CA LEU A 58 7.80 4.44 -9.14
C LEU A 58 6.42 3.80 -9.22
N GLN A 59 6.03 3.13 -8.14
CA GLN A 59 4.69 2.64 -7.96
C GLN A 59 4.01 3.40 -6.82
N LEU A 60 2.89 4.03 -7.14
CA LEU A 60 1.93 4.51 -6.16
C LEU A 60 0.92 3.41 -5.86
N MET A 61 0.87 2.93 -4.62
CA MET A 61 -0.15 2.01 -4.15
C MET A 61 -1.15 2.74 -3.27
N LEU A 62 -2.45 2.58 -3.57
CA LEU A 62 -3.53 3.07 -2.73
C LEU A 62 -4.12 1.94 -1.88
N MET A 63 -4.61 2.33 -0.72
CA MET A 63 -5.45 1.51 0.14
C MET A 63 -6.64 2.33 0.60
N ILE A 64 -7.82 1.73 0.53
CA ILE A 64 -9.07 2.35 0.94
C ILE A 64 -9.69 1.48 2.02
N GLU A 65 -10.06 2.09 3.13
CA GLU A 65 -10.71 1.41 4.26
C GLU A 65 -12.10 2.00 4.49
N ASN A 66 -13.09 1.12 4.58
CA ASN A 66 -14.43 1.47 5.03
C ASN A 66 -14.51 1.23 6.53
N THR A 67 -14.62 2.30 7.31
CA THR A 67 -14.78 2.23 8.77
C THR A 67 -16.26 2.18 9.19
N ASN A 68 -17.21 2.24 8.25
CA ASN A 68 -18.63 2.11 8.53
C ASN A 68 -19.05 0.66 8.79
N ASP A 69 -20.19 0.50 9.44
CA ASP A 69 -20.86 -0.79 9.70
C ASP A 69 -21.74 -1.27 8.53
N TYR A 70 -21.76 -0.53 7.41
CA TYR A 70 -22.49 -0.85 6.18
C TYR A 70 -21.57 -0.81 4.94
N PRO A 71 -21.93 -1.53 3.86
CA PRO A 71 -21.15 -1.47 2.63
C PRO A 71 -21.33 -0.12 1.94
N ILE A 72 -20.26 0.34 1.30
CA ILE A 72 -20.21 1.64 0.60
C ILE A 72 -19.72 1.47 -0.83
N ASN A 73 -20.16 2.37 -1.70
CA ASN A 73 -19.52 2.68 -2.97
C ASN A 73 -18.79 4.00 -2.82
N VAL A 74 -17.49 4.01 -3.12
CA VAL A 74 -16.65 5.20 -3.13
C VAL A 74 -16.25 5.49 -4.57
N ASN A 75 -16.51 6.70 -5.01
CA ASN A 75 -16.04 7.24 -6.27
C ASN A 75 -15.03 8.36 -5.96
N PHE A 76 -13.92 8.41 -6.68
CA PHE A 76 -12.95 9.50 -6.56
C PHE A 76 -12.08 9.56 -7.80
N GLU A 77 -11.45 10.70 -8.02
CA GLU A 77 -10.35 10.88 -8.96
C GLU A 77 -9.05 11.14 -8.19
N LEU A 78 -7.93 10.75 -8.77
CA LEU A 78 -6.61 11.03 -8.25
C LEU A 78 -5.83 11.86 -9.27
N ALA A 79 -5.39 13.04 -8.86
CA ALA A 79 -4.40 13.83 -9.57
C ALA A 79 -3.07 13.79 -8.80
N MET A 80 -1.98 13.72 -9.54
CA MET A 80 -0.63 13.79 -9.01
C MET A 80 0.04 15.02 -9.56
N HIS A 81 0.57 15.84 -8.65
CA HIS A 81 1.24 17.08 -8.94
C HIS A 81 2.73 16.94 -8.62
N VAL A 82 3.56 17.57 -9.44
CA VAL A 82 4.99 17.74 -9.18
C VAL A 82 5.29 19.21 -9.33
N ASP A 83 5.83 19.83 -8.28
CA ASP A 83 6.07 21.28 -8.22
C ASP A 83 4.83 22.09 -8.65
N HIS A 84 3.66 21.69 -8.11
CA HIS A 84 2.33 22.24 -8.39
C HIS A 84 1.76 22.02 -9.81
N VAL A 85 2.49 21.36 -10.71
CA VAL A 85 2.01 21.04 -12.06
C VAL A 85 1.38 19.65 -12.08
N VAL A 86 0.17 19.51 -12.63
CA VAL A 86 -0.49 18.21 -12.84
C VAL A 86 0.34 17.37 -13.80
N LYS A 87 0.88 16.25 -13.32
CA LYS A 87 1.64 15.30 -14.13
C LYS A 87 0.82 14.11 -14.58
N SER A 88 -0.09 13.64 -13.72
CA SER A 88 -0.97 12.53 -14.05
C SER A 88 -2.31 12.73 -13.39
N LYS A 89 -3.36 12.28 -14.08
CA LYS A 89 -4.72 12.27 -13.56
C LYS A 89 -5.38 10.95 -13.94
N THR A 90 -6.02 10.30 -12.98
CA THR A 90 -6.86 9.13 -13.25
C THR A 90 -8.25 9.58 -13.68
N GLY A 91 -8.97 8.72 -14.41
CA GLY A 91 -10.43 8.85 -14.47
C GLY A 91 -11.08 8.50 -13.12
N ILE A 92 -12.42 8.54 -13.07
CA ILE A 92 -13.21 8.17 -11.90
C ILE A 92 -12.96 6.70 -11.51
N ILE A 93 -12.37 6.50 -10.33
CA ILE A 93 -12.15 5.22 -9.71
C ILE A 93 -13.37 4.88 -8.86
N LYS A 94 -14.08 3.81 -9.21
CA LYS A 94 -15.26 3.32 -8.48
C LYS A 94 -14.91 2.05 -7.71
N LYS A 95 -15.19 2.02 -6.40
CA LYS A 95 -14.94 0.86 -5.55
C LYS A 95 -16.09 0.59 -4.59
N CYS A 96 -16.53 -0.67 -4.55
CA CYS A 96 -17.39 -1.14 -3.46
C CYS A 96 -16.55 -1.75 -2.35
N ILE A 97 -16.80 -1.33 -1.11
CA ILE A 97 -16.05 -1.77 0.06
C ILE A 97 -17.03 -2.27 1.13
N LYS A 98 -16.86 -3.53 1.52
CA LYS A 98 -17.64 -4.17 2.59
C LYS A 98 -17.42 -3.46 3.94
N PRO A 99 -18.35 -3.58 4.91
CA PRO A 99 -18.21 -2.99 6.24
C PRO A 99 -16.91 -3.38 6.91
N LYS A 100 -16.23 -2.43 7.57
CA LYS A 100 -14.97 -2.66 8.32
C LYS A 100 -13.90 -3.40 7.51
N LYS A 101 -13.88 -3.24 6.18
CA LYS A 101 -12.90 -3.87 5.29
C LYS A 101 -12.04 -2.83 4.59
N LYS A 102 -10.86 -3.28 4.18
CA LYS A 102 -9.92 -2.53 3.34
C LYS A 102 -9.64 -3.24 2.03
N ILE A 103 -9.43 -2.46 0.99
CA ILE A 103 -8.97 -2.91 -0.32
C ILE A 103 -7.66 -2.19 -0.66
N LYS A 104 -6.71 -2.87 -1.31
CA LYS A 104 -5.41 -2.29 -1.64
C LYS A 104 -4.77 -2.93 -2.86
N GLY A 105 -3.88 -2.17 -3.49
CA GLY A 105 -2.90 -2.65 -4.46
C GLY A 105 -3.45 -3.10 -5.82
N LYS A 106 -2.58 -3.74 -6.59
CA LYS A 106 -2.77 -4.02 -8.03
C LYS A 106 -4.02 -4.85 -8.35
N ALA A 107 -4.30 -5.90 -7.56
CA ALA A 107 -5.46 -6.77 -7.78
C ALA A 107 -6.81 -6.04 -7.67
N LYS A 108 -6.83 -4.84 -7.08
CA LYS A 108 -8.01 -4.00 -6.96
C LYS A 108 -7.96 -2.78 -7.88
N GLY A 109 -6.97 -2.70 -8.78
CA GLY A 109 -6.75 -1.54 -9.65
C GLY A 109 -6.38 -0.28 -8.86
N LEU A 110 -5.70 -0.46 -7.73
CA LEU A 110 -5.27 0.60 -6.80
C LEU A 110 -3.73 0.67 -6.76
N ALA A 111 -3.09 0.46 -7.91
CA ALA A 111 -1.65 0.60 -8.06
C ALA A 111 -1.33 1.21 -9.42
N PHE A 112 -0.56 2.30 -9.41
CA PHE A 112 -0.23 3.11 -10.57
C PHE A 112 1.28 3.13 -10.75
N ILE A 113 1.74 2.89 -11.98
CA ILE A 113 3.16 2.96 -12.34
C ILE A 113 3.40 4.34 -12.94
N ILE A 114 4.45 5.00 -12.49
CA ILE A 114 4.80 6.36 -12.86
C ILE A 114 6.27 6.35 -13.27
N ASP A 115 6.54 6.65 -14.53
CA ASP A 115 7.89 6.53 -15.12
C ASP A 115 8.71 7.83 -15.03
N GLU A 116 8.06 8.98 -14.82
CA GLU A 116 8.71 10.31 -14.84
C GLU A 116 9.02 10.90 -13.45
N ILE A 117 8.85 10.11 -12.38
CA ILE A 117 9.07 10.57 -11.00
C ILE A 117 10.06 9.65 -10.31
N SER A 118 11.00 10.23 -9.57
CA SER A 118 11.97 9.51 -8.76
C SER A 118 11.55 9.43 -7.29
N MET A 119 12.09 8.45 -6.55
CA MET A 119 11.86 8.36 -5.10
C MET A 119 12.42 9.58 -4.36
N ASP A 120 13.45 10.24 -4.93
CA ASP A 120 14.00 11.49 -4.39
C ASP A 120 12.98 12.63 -4.48
N ASP A 121 12.20 12.73 -5.56
CA ASP A 121 11.14 13.74 -5.69
C ASP A 121 10.05 13.54 -4.63
N VAL A 122 9.66 12.29 -4.38
CA VAL A 122 8.71 11.93 -3.33
C VAL A 122 9.27 12.25 -1.94
N SER A 123 10.53 11.89 -1.70
CA SER A 123 11.17 12.04 -0.38
C SER A 123 11.45 13.51 -0.04
N ASN A 124 11.72 14.33 -1.05
CA ASN A 124 11.88 15.79 -0.91
C ASN A 124 10.55 16.56 -0.89
N GLY A 125 9.40 15.87 -0.93
CA GLY A 125 8.08 16.50 -0.82
C GLY A 125 7.64 17.28 -2.06
N LYS A 126 8.29 17.07 -3.22
CA LYS A 126 7.90 17.73 -4.48
C LYS A 126 6.62 17.14 -5.09
N VAL A 127 6.29 15.93 -4.68
CA VAL A 127 5.13 15.18 -5.19
C VAL A 127 3.95 15.36 -4.23
N GLU A 128 2.85 15.86 -4.78
CA GLU A 128 1.58 16.01 -4.06
C GLU A 128 0.51 15.13 -4.71
N LEU A 129 -0.30 14.48 -3.87
CA LEU A 129 -1.45 13.69 -4.29
C LEU A 129 -2.72 14.45 -3.93
N GLN A 130 -3.56 14.72 -4.93
CA GLN A 130 -4.84 15.37 -4.75
C GLN A 130 -5.96 14.41 -5.11
N PHE A 131 -6.81 14.10 -4.14
CA PHE A 131 -8.02 13.32 -4.36
C PHE A 131 -9.18 14.29 -4.56
N THR A 132 -9.86 14.19 -5.70
CA THR A 132 -11.01 15.03 -6.06
C THR A 132 -12.26 14.19 -6.24
N GLU A 133 -13.42 14.84 -6.15
CA GLU A 133 -14.74 14.20 -6.35
C GLU A 133 -14.98 12.97 -5.47
N ILE A 134 -14.51 13.01 -4.21
CA ILE A 134 -14.73 11.90 -3.27
C ILE A 134 -16.22 11.85 -2.92
N GLU A 135 -16.93 10.90 -3.53
CA GLU A 135 -18.34 10.63 -3.28
C GLU A 135 -18.49 9.28 -2.60
N VAL A 136 -19.09 9.27 -1.41
CA VAL A 136 -19.36 8.06 -0.64
C VAL A 136 -20.87 7.81 -0.61
N LYS A 137 -21.29 6.65 -1.13
CA LYS A 137 -22.69 6.23 -1.13
C LYS A 137 -22.85 4.93 -0.37
N LYS A 138 -23.73 4.92 0.63
CA LYS A 138 -24.21 3.67 1.25
C LYS A 138 -24.86 2.80 0.19
N THR A 139 -24.53 1.52 0.17
CA THR A 139 -25.14 0.53 -0.73
C THR A 139 -25.71 -0.63 0.09
N SER A 140 -26.57 -1.44 -0.52
CA SER A 140 -27.11 -2.64 0.11
C SER A 140 -26.12 -3.80 0.08
N LYS A 141 -25.30 -3.90 -0.99
CA LYS A 141 -24.35 -5.01 -1.16
C LYS A 141 -23.20 -4.64 -2.09
N CYS A 142 -22.01 -5.15 -1.77
CA CYS A 142 -20.90 -5.24 -2.72
C CYS A 142 -20.97 -6.56 -3.48
N LYS A 143 -21.00 -6.48 -4.81
CA LYS A 143 -20.88 -7.61 -5.71
C LYS A 143 -19.42 -8.04 -5.82
#